data_AF-A0A2G6G8P7-F1
#
_entry.id   AF-A0A2G6G8P7-F1
#
_cell.length_a   1.000
_cell.length_b   1.000
_cell.length_c   1.000
_cell.angle_alpha   90.00
_cell.angle_beta   90.00
_cell.angle_gamma   90.00
#
_symmetry.space_group_name_H-M   'P 1'
#
loop_
_entity.id
_entity.type
_entity.pdbx_description
1 polymer ?
#
loop_
_entity_poly.entity_id
_entity_poly.type
_entity_poly.pdbx_seq_one_letter_code
_entity_poly.pdbx_strand_id
1 'polypeptide(L)'
;MKKIAFIAVGGNVGNTITYIETALDMMPDYGIEVLKKSKLIKTKPYGNVEQDDFINGAILVSTEKTSIELLDALLDIEKKLGRVRIIKWGPRTIDLDLLFYDNEILNTERLTLPHPEIQKRMFVLEPLCDIEEDFIHPILNKTMKELKIELELNNYLEWLEKREKFGIKLGLENTKLLLNEFDNPHKKIKCLHVAGTNGKGSVCTYLSSVLKTSGYKVGLFTSPFIETFRERFQINGENITSLDLLNLLKKIKSVVLDLETKNIHPTYFEILTVMCFDYFYMQNVDFAVIEVGLGGLYDSTNVITNPIASFITAIDFDHTDFLGDTLEKIAEQKAGIIKENCPVYCYLNTDEVVSVLKNTAVNKNSEFNLLSDEVINIKSLKLDDMRFDYGNFKDIELSMWGKHQVYNASLAIMGLLSLRDKGVINFTDEALYKGLNSAKIIARLERLSKKPTFIIDGAHNMQGVRALVDAIKEISYNKLILGVGILKDKDYKGIIELICPLADEIIATELDMPRALNSKELAREITKLNKNVVAISDLHKAVDKTFDLATEDDVIIWGGSLYLTGEVRKYVKSL
;
A
#
# COMPACT_ATOMS: atom_id res chain seq x y z
N MET A 1 13.51 -11.83 -43.24
CA MET A 1 12.36 -12.32 -42.45
C MET A 1 11.47 -11.13 -42.18
N LYS A 2 10.16 -11.25 -42.41
CA LYS A 2 9.21 -10.19 -42.07
C LYS A 2 9.21 -9.96 -40.56
N LYS A 3 9.22 -8.69 -40.17
CA LYS A 3 9.24 -8.18 -38.80
C LYS A 3 7.90 -7.54 -38.47
N ILE A 4 7.54 -7.47 -37.20
CA ILE A 4 6.29 -6.88 -36.74
C ILE A 4 6.57 -5.53 -36.09
N ALA A 5 5.73 -4.54 -36.35
CA ALA A 5 5.83 -3.23 -35.73
C ALA A 5 4.46 -2.69 -35.32
N PHE A 6 4.47 -1.91 -34.25
CA PHE A 6 3.30 -1.20 -33.75
C PHE A 6 3.50 0.29 -34.02
N ILE A 7 2.52 0.93 -34.64
CA ILE A 7 2.60 2.34 -35.01
C ILE A 7 1.37 3.05 -34.43
N ALA A 8 1.59 4.11 -33.66
CA ALA A 8 0.52 5.03 -33.30
C ALA A 8 0.22 5.92 -34.50
N VAL A 9 -1.08 6.11 -34.78
CA VAL A 9 -1.57 6.99 -35.83
C VAL A 9 -2.46 8.05 -35.21
N GLY A 10 -2.29 9.31 -35.59
CA GLY A 10 -3.17 10.35 -35.07
C GLY A 10 -2.98 11.72 -35.70
N GLY A 11 -3.85 12.66 -35.34
CA GLY A 11 -3.82 14.03 -35.86
C GLY A 11 -5.00 14.84 -35.33
N ASN A 12 -4.98 16.15 -35.57
CA ASN A 12 -6.04 17.06 -35.13
C ASN A 12 -6.31 18.22 -36.09
N VAL A 13 -5.75 18.17 -37.31
CA VAL A 13 -5.93 19.23 -38.32
C VAL A 13 -6.62 18.65 -39.56
N GLY A 14 -7.69 19.31 -40.00
CA GLY A 14 -8.45 18.92 -41.18
C GLY A 14 -9.27 17.64 -40.96
N ASN A 15 -9.46 16.86 -42.02
CA ASN A 15 -10.18 15.58 -41.92
C ASN A 15 -9.21 14.45 -41.53
N THR A 16 -8.84 14.40 -40.25
CA THR A 16 -7.86 13.43 -39.73
C THR A 16 -8.20 11.98 -40.06
N ILE A 17 -9.49 11.59 -40.06
CA ILE A 17 -9.88 10.21 -40.42
C ILE A 17 -9.46 9.90 -41.85
N THR A 18 -9.77 10.79 -42.79
CA THR A 18 -9.34 10.63 -44.19
C THR A 18 -7.82 10.63 -44.34
N TYR A 19 -7.09 11.45 -43.58
CA TYR A 19 -5.62 11.42 -43.59
C TYR A 19 -5.07 10.07 -43.09
N ILE A 20 -5.63 9.52 -42.01
CA ILE A 20 -5.24 8.21 -41.50
C ILE A 20 -5.53 7.13 -42.55
N GLU A 21 -6.74 7.09 -43.12
CA GLU A 21 -7.10 6.11 -44.17
C GLU A 21 -6.16 6.21 -45.37
N THR A 22 -5.88 7.43 -45.85
CA THR A 22 -4.95 7.66 -46.96
C THR A 22 -3.54 7.19 -46.62
N ALA A 23 -3.07 7.41 -45.39
CA ALA A 23 -1.76 6.93 -44.96
C ALA A 23 -1.68 5.40 -44.99
N LEU A 24 -2.72 4.71 -44.52
CA LEU A 24 -2.79 3.25 -44.54
C LEU A 24 -2.83 2.71 -45.98
N ASP A 25 -3.54 3.38 -46.89
CA ASP A 25 -3.59 3.01 -48.31
C ASP A 25 -2.23 3.19 -49.02
N MET A 26 -1.40 4.15 -48.55
CA MET A 26 -0.04 4.35 -49.06
C MET A 26 0.96 3.32 -48.55
N MET A 27 0.75 2.71 -47.37
CA MET A 27 1.73 1.82 -46.72
C MET A 27 2.22 0.65 -47.59
N PRO A 28 1.37 -0.04 -48.40
CA PRO A 28 1.82 -1.09 -49.30
C PRO A 28 2.87 -0.64 -50.32
N ASP A 29 2.79 0.60 -50.83
CA ASP A 29 3.78 1.16 -51.77
C ASP A 29 5.16 1.32 -51.13
N TYR A 30 5.19 1.41 -49.79
CA TYR A 30 6.42 1.43 -49.00
C TYR A 30 6.81 0.03 -48.51
N GLY A 31 6.16 -1.06 -48.93
CA GLY A 31 6.46 -2.40 -48.43
C GLY A 31 6.10 -2.60 -46.96
N ILE A 32 5.03 -1.93 -46.51
CA ILE A 32 4.46 -2.06 -45.16
C ILE A 32 3.06 -2.68 -45.30
N GLU A 33 2.87 -3.85 -44.71
CA GLU A 33 1.60 -4.59 -44.73
C GLU A 33 0.85 -4.34 -43.42
N VAL A 34 -0.36 -3.75 -43.49
CA VAL A 34 -1.19 -3.53 -42.29
C VAL A 34 -1.92 -4.83 -41.93
N LEU A 35 -1.66 -5.35 -40.74
CA LEU A 35 -2.26 -6.59 -40.23
C LEU A 35 -3.52 -6.36 -39.39
N LYS A 36 -3.48 -5.35 -38.52
CA LYS A 36 -4.61 -4.98 -37.64
C LYS A 36 -4.69 -3.45 -37.51
N LYS A 37 -5.89 -2.95 -37.22
CA LYS A 37 -6.17 -1.55 -36.90
C LYS A 37 -7.05 -1.47 -35.65
N SER A 38 -6.73 -0.54 -34.75
CA SER A 38 -7.56 -0.24 -33.58
C SER A 38 -8.81 0.52 -33.97
N LYS A 39 -9.73 0.73 -33.02
CA LYS A 39 -10.70 1.81 -33.15
C LYS A 39 -9.98 3.15 -33.08
N LEU A 40 -10.52 4.16 -33.76
CA LEU A 40 -10.09 5.54 -33.62
C LEU A 40 -10.81 6.17 -32.43
N ILE A 41 -10.05 6.79 -31.54
CA ILE A 41 -10.57 7.46 -30.34
C ILE A 41 -10.30 8.95 -30.41
N LYS A 42 -11.22 9.75 -29.88
CA LYS A 42 -11.07 11.20 -29.78
C LYS A 42 -10.59 11.57 -28.38
N THR A 43 -9.49 12.29 -28.27
CA THR A 43 -8.89 12.67 -26.98
C THR A 43 -8.48 14.13 -26.96
N LYS A 44 -8.47 14.74 -25.77
CA LYS A 44 -7.94 16.10 -25.60
C LYS A 44 -6.47 16.18 -25.98
N PRO A 45 -5.99 17.34 -26.47
CA PRO A 45 -4.58 17.52 -26.77
C PRO A 45 -3.69 17.37 -25.54
N TYR A 46 -2.47 16.88 -25.76
CA TYR A 46 -1.44 16.80 -24.74
C TYR A 46 -0.57 18.06 -24.75
N GLY A 47 -0.31 18.65 -23.58
CA GLY A 47 0.45 19.90 -23.42
C GLY A 47 -0.42 21.14 -23.24
N ASN A 48 0.21 22.31 -23.07
CA ASN A 48 -0.46 23.58 -22.75
C ASN A 48 -0.83 24.43 -23.98
N VAL A 49 -1.01 23.80 -25.15
CA VAL A 49 -1.40 24.51 -26.38
C VAL A 49 -2.90 24.34 -26.58
N GLU A 50 -3.63 25.45 -26.68
CA GLU A 50 -5.05 25.45 -27.03
C GLU A 50 -5.20 25.01 -28.50
N GLN A 51 -5.85 23.87 -28.72
CA GLN A 51 -6.03 23.27 -30.04
C GLN A 51 -7.21 22.28 -30.02
N ASP A 52 -7.66 21.90 -31.21
CA ASP A 52 -8.71 20.89 -31.38
C ASP A 52 -8.26 19.53 -30.83
N ASP A 53 -9.26 18.74 -30.42
CA ASP A 53 -9.09 17.36 -29.97
C ASP A 53 -8.41 16.50 -31.03
N PHE A 54 -7.54 15.60 -30.57
CA PHE A 54 -6.88 14.61 -31.42
C PHE A 54 -7.78 13.42 -31.72
N ILE A 55 -7.64 12.87 -32.92
CA ILE A 55 -8.03 11.50 -33.24
C ILE A 55 -6.76 10.66 -33.13
N ASN A 56 -6.81 9.59 -32.34
CA ASN A 56 -5.71 8.66 -32.12
C ASN A 56 -6.14 7.23 -32.40
N GLY A 57 -5.19 6.41 -32.83
CA GLY A 57 -5.33 4.98 -33.06
C GLY A 57 -3.96 4.30 -33.09
N ALA A 58 -3.97 3.00 -33.32
CA ALA A 58 -2.77 2.21 -33.51
C ALA A 58 -2.99 1.15 -34.60
N ILE A 59 -1.90 0.77 -35.25
CA ILE A 59 -1.88 -0.30 -36.24
C ILE A 59 -0.77 -1.29 -35.92
N LEU A 60 -1.04 -2.55 -36.24
CA LEU A 60 -0.04 -3.60 -36.28
C LEU A 60 0.36 -3.81 -37.73
N VAL A 61 1.66 -3.75 -38.03
CA VAL A 61 2.16 -3.89 -39.40
C VAL A 61 3.23 -4.97 -39.50
N SER A 62 3.43 -5.47 -40.71
CA SER A 62 4.55 -6.33 -41.08
C SER A 62 5.40 -5.70 -42.19
N THR A 63 6.72 -5.81 -42.10
CA THR A 63 7.63 -5.30 -43.12
C THR A 63 8.96 -6.06 -43.15
N GLU A 64 9.68 -6.01 -44.28
CA GLU A 64 11.06 -6.51 -44.38
C GLU A 64 12.10 -5.41 -44.11
N LYS A 65 11.66 -4.15 -43.95
CA LYS A 65 12.51 -3.00 -43.60
C LYS A 65 13.04 -3.11 -42.19
N THR A 66 14.25 -2.62 -41.95
CA THR A 66 14.78 -2.33 -40.61
C THR A 66 13.96 -1.26 -39.88
N SER A 67 14.12 -1.13 -38.56
CA SER A 67 13.41 -0.12 -37.75
C SER A 67 13.67 1.32 -38.22
N ILE A 68 14.88 1.62 -38.68
CA ILE A 68 15.25 2.94 -39.25
C ILE A 68 14.63 3.16 -40.62
N GLU A 69 14.67 2.16 -41.52
CA GLU A 69 14.04 2.27 -42.84
C GLU A 69 12.52 2.39 -42.74
N LEU A 70 11.90 1.73 -41.75
CA LEU A 70 10.48 1.88 -41.45
C LEU A 70 10.18 3.30 -40.95
N LEU A 71 10.97 3.82 -40.01
CA LEU A 71 10.83 5.21 -39.56
C LEU A 71 10.92 6.19 -40.73
N ASP A 72 11.91 6.05 -41.61
CA ASP A 72 12.09 6.93 -42.77
C ASP A 72 10.90 6.85 -43.75
N ALA A 73 10.30 5.67 -43.92
CA ALA A 73 9.08 5.51 -44.71
C ALA A 73 7.87 6.23 -44.08
N LEU A 74 7.67 6.11 -42.76
CA LEU A 74 6.59 6.79 -42.04
C LEU A 74 6.72 8.31 -42.15
N LEU A 75 7.93 8.85 -41.98
CA LEU A 75 8.20 10.28 -42.12
C LEU A 75 7.92 10.81 -43.53
N ASP A 76 8.19 10.01 -44.58
CA ASP A 76 7.87 10.41 -45.95
C ASP A 76 6.36 10.40 -46.22
N ILE A 77 5.62 9.42 -45.68
CA ILE A 77 4.14 9.40 -45.74
C ILE A 77 3.56 10.65 -45.08
N GLU A 78 4.02 11.00 -43.88
CA GLU A 78 3.60 12.21 -43.17
C GLU A 78 3.84 13.48 -44.00
N LYS A 79 5.03 13.58 -44.62
CA LYS A 79 5.40 14.71 -45.45
C LYS A 79 4.48 14.84 -46.67
N LYS A 80 4.17 13.72 -47.33
CA LYS A 80 3.23 13.69 -48.47
C LYS A 80 1.81 14.08 -48.08
N LEU A 81 1.40 13.80 -46.84
CA LEU A 81 0.12 14.21 -46.27
C LEU A 81 0.14 15.59 -45.58
N GLY A 82 1.19 16.38 -45.84
CA GLY A 82 1.24 17.80 -45.47
C GLY A 82 1.63 18.07 -44.02
N ARG A 83 2.27 17.13 -43.30
CA ARG A 83 2.76 17.39 -41.94
C ARG A 83 3.87 18.45 -41.95
N VAL A 84 3.66 19.55 -41.23
CA VAL A 84 4.66 20.61 -41.02
C VAL A 84 5.04 20.69 -39.52
N ARG A 85 6.33 20.56 -39.19
CA ARG A 85 6.82 20.55 -37.81
C ARG A 85 7.31 21.95 -37.39
N ILE A 86 6.41 22.75 -36.80
CA ILE A 86 6.71 24.13 -36.38
C ILE A 86 6.84 24.23 -34.84
N ILE A 87 5.94 23.60 -34.09
CA ILE A 87 5.87 23.67 -32.63
C ILE A 87 5.83 22.26 -32.05
N LYS A 88 6.60 22.01 -30.99
CA LYS A 88 6.54 20.74 -30.23
C LYS A 88 5.15 20.57 -29.62
N TRP A 89 4.49 19.43 -29.89
CA TRP A 89 3.09 19.14 -29.53
C TRP A 89 2.03 20.05 -30.16
N GLY A 90 2.38 20.75 -31.24
CA GLY A 90 1.43 21.57 -31.98
C GLY A 90 0.47 20.77 -32.86
N PRO A 91 -0.50 21.47 -33.49
CA PRO A 91 -1.46 20.87 -34.40
C PRO A 91 -0.79 20.20 -35.62
N ARG A 92 -1.34 19.08 -36.08
CA ARG A 92 -0.80 18.30 -37.21
C ARG A 92 -1.89 17.56 -37.98
N THR A 93 -1.69 17.45 -39.29
CA THR A 93 -2.57 16.69 -40.20
C THR A 93 -2.52 15.20 -39.90
N ILE A 94 -1.31 14.67 -39.71
CA ILE A 94 -1.05 13.29 -39.30
C ILE A 94 0.27 13.16 -38.53
N ASP A 95 0.34 12.13 -37.69
CA ASP A 95 1.46 11.68 -36.87
C ASP A 95 1.49 10.15 -36.91
N LEU A 96 2.62 9.58 -37.29
CA LEU A 96 2.90 8.15 -37.41
C LEU A 96 4.13 7.83 -36.54
N ASP A 97 3.88 7.51 -35.27
CA ASP A 97 4.95 7.21 -34.31
C ASP A 97 5.21 5.70 -34.24
N LEU A 98 6.44 5.28 -34.52
CA LEU A 98 6.87 3.89 -34.34
C LEU A 98 7.00 3.59 -32.84
N LEU A 99 6.11 2.74 -32.31
CA LEU A 99 6.01 2.41 -30.89
C LEU A 99 6.89 1.24 -30.48
N PHE A 100 6.82 0.16 -31.26
CA PHE A 100 7.56 -1.09 -31.05
C PHE A 100 7.96 -1.68 -32.40
N TYR A 101 9.07 -2.41 -32.41
CA TYR A 101 9.55 -3.17 -33.56
C TYR A 101 10.11 -4.50 -33.03
N ASP A 102 9.36 -5.59 -33.22
CA ASP A 102 9.49 -6.84 -32.45
C ASP A 102 9.76 -6.54 -30.95
N ASN A 103 10.85 -7.10 -30.41
CA ASN A 103 11.35 -6.89 -29.04
C ASN A 103 12.60 -6.00 -29.02
N GLU A 104 12.83 -5.21 -30.07
CA GLU A 104 14.02 -4.36 -30.18
C GLU A 104 14.03 -3.29 -29.08
N ILE A 105 15.17 -3.16 -28.39
CA ILE A 105 15.45 -2.09 -27.44
C ILE A 105 16.57 -1.24 -28.01
N LEU A 106 16.24 0.00 -28.39
CA LEU A 106 17.12 0.92 -29.08
C LEU A 106 17.07 2.29 -28.40
N ASN A 107 18.22 2.93 -28.19
CA ASN A 107 18.28 4.31 -27.74
C ASN A 107 19.37 5.06 -28.52
N THR A 108 18.98 5.72 -29.60
CA THR A 108 19.87 6.50 -30.47
C THR A 108 19.35 7.94 -30.60
N GLU A 109 20.16 8.85 -31.15
CA GLU A 109 19.72 10.22 -31.43
C GLU A 109 18.55 10.28 -32.42
N ARG A 110 18.39 9.29 -33.30
CA ARG A 110 17.33 9.24 -34.32
C ARG A 110 16.06 8.52 -33.86
N LEU A 111 16.20 7.46 -33.06
CA LEU A 111 15.10 6.57 -32.69
C LEU A 111 15.33 5.96 -31.30
N THR A 112 14.27 5.99 -30.49
CA THR A 112 14.18 5.27 -29.22
C THR A 112 13.05 4.24 -29.32
N LEU A 113 13.36 2.97 -29.09
CA LEU A 113 12.40 1.86 -29.02
C LEU A 113 12.59 1.06 -27.73
N PRO A 114 11.50 0.64 -27.06
CA PRO A 114 10.12 1.12 -27.23
C PRO A 114 9.98 2.64 -27.15
N HIS A 115 8.98 3.20 -27.81
CA HIS A 115 8.74 4.64 -27.76
C HIS A 115 8.61 5.09 -26.29
N PRO A 116 9.27 6.18 -25.89
CA PRO A 116 9.25 6.64 -24.50
C PRO A 116 7.84 6.90 -23.98
N GLU A 117 7.62 6.55 -22.71
CA GLU A 117 6.42 6.89 -21.94
C GLU A 117 5.08 6.34 -22.45
N ILE A 118 5.08 5.26 -23.25
CA ILE A 118 3.85 4.56 -23.66
C ILE A 118 2.96 4.27 -22.44
N GLN A 119 3.56 3.78 -21.36
CA GLN A 119 2.88 3.44 -20.10
C GLN A 119 2.19 4.61 -19.40
N LYS A 120 2.49 5.85 -19.79
CA LYS A 120 1.88 7.06 -19.21
C LYS A 120 0.74 7.64 -20.07
N ARG A 121 0.42 7.02 -21.22
CA ARG A 121 -0.44 7.61 -22.25
C ARG A 121 -1.61 6.71 -22.59
N MET A 122 -2.78 7.02 -22.03
CA MET A 122 -3.99 6.22 -22.26
C MET A 122 -4.38 6.20 -23.74
N PHE A 123 -4.20 7.31 -24.45
CA PHE A 123 -4.49 7.42 -25.88
C PHE A 123 -3.57 6.56 -26.78
N VAL A 124 -2.51 5.98 -26.22
CA VAL A 124 -1.63 5.00 -26.89
C VAL A 124 -1.99 3.58 -26.43
N LEU A 125 -2.12 3.37 -25.11
CA LEU A 125 -2.41 2.07 -24.53
C LEU A 125 -3.78 1.51 -24.94
N GLU A 126 -4.81 2.35 -25.02
CA GLU A 126 -6.15 1.91 -25.40
C GLU A 126 -6.18 1.37 -26.85
N PRO A 127 -5.68 2.09 -27.86
CA PRO A 127 -5.51 1.56 -29.20
C PRO A 127 -4.62 0.31 -29.30
N LEU A 128 -3.55 0.22 -28.52
CA LEU A 128 -2.68 -0.96 -28.48
C LEU A 128 -3.42 -2.19 -27.95
N CYS A 129 -4.23 -2.03 -26.90
CA CYS A 129 -5.04 -3.12 -26.36
C CYS A 129 -6.10 -3.61 -27.36
N ASP A 130 -6.66 -2.70 -28.18
CA ASP A 130 -7.62 -3.08 -29.22
C ASP A 130 -7.02 -4.03 -30.28
N ILE A 131 -5.71 -3.94 -30.54
CA ILE A 131 -5.04 -4.75 -31.56
C ILE A 131 -4.29 -5.95 -30.99
N GLU A 132 -3.59 -5.81 -29.86
CA GLU A 132 -2.78 -6.86 -29.24
C GLU A 132 -2.58 -6.60 -27.73
N GLU A 133 -3.59 -6.89 -26.92
CA GLU A 133 -3.56 -6.62 -25.47
C GLU A 133 -2.49 -7.41 -24.70
N ASP A 134 -2.12 -8.61 -25.19
CA ASP A 134 -1.17 -9.51 -24.57
C ASP A 134 0.30 -9.24 -24.99
N PHE A 135 0.54 -8.23 -25.85
CA PHE A 135 1.90 -7.85 -26.23
C PHE A 135 2.69 -7.37 -25.00
N ILE A 136 3.85 -7.98 -24.76
CA ILE A 136 4.70 -7.71 -23.59
C ILE A 136 5.68 -6.58 -23.93
N HIS A 137 5.64 -5.51 -23.15
CA HIS A 137 6.61 -4.42 -23.25
C HIS A 137 8.02 -4.95 -22.95
N PRO A 138 9.02 -4.83 -23.85
CA PRO A 138 10.31 -5.51 -23.71
C PRO A 138 11.17 -4.99 -22.54
N ILE A 139 10.99 -3.72 -22.14
CA ILE A 139 11.65 -3.14 -20.95
C ILE A 139 10.86 -3.40 -19.66
N LEU A 140 9.55 -3.10 -19.64
CA LEU A 140 8.74 -3.14 -18.43
C LEU A 140 8.27 -4.56 -18.07
N ASN A 141 8.38 -5.51 -19.00
CA ASN A 141 7.95 -6.90 -18.86
C ASN A 141 6.49 -7.03 -18.37
N LYS A 142 5.61 -6.20 -18.92
CA LYS A 142 4.16 -6.17 -18.66
C LYS A 142 3.41 -6.14 -19.98
N THR A 143 2.24 -6.76 -20.00
CA THR A 143 1.33 -6.70 -21.15
C THR A 143 0.77 -5.29 -21.34
N MET A 144 0.33 -4.95 -22.55
CA MET A 144 -0.35 -3.67 -22.81
C MET A 144 -1.59 -3.52 -21.93
N LYS A 145 -2.31 -4.63 -21.70
CA LYS A 145 -3.45 -4.71 -20.78
C LYS A 145 -3.10 -4.31 -19.35
N GLU A 146 -2.02 -4.85 -18.80
CA GLU A 146 -1.55 -4.52 -17.45
C GLU A 146 -1.17 -3.05 -17.35
N LEU A 147 -0.43 -2.51 -18.33
CA LEU A 147 -0.06 -1.10 -18.35
C LEU A 147 -1.29 -0.18 -18.43
N LYS A 148 -2.30 -0.55 -19.22
CA LYS A 148 -3.58 0.17 -19.30
C LYS A 148 -4.29 0.20 -17.95
N ILE A 149 -4.39 -0.96 -17.30
CA ILE A 149 -5.02 -1.09 -15.97
C ILE A 149 -4.26 -0.24 -14.94
N GLU A 150 -2.93 -0.26 -14.93
CA GLU A 150 -2.12 0.52 -13.99
C GLU A 150 -2.28 2.01 -14.18
N LEU A 151 -2.25 2.50 -15.43
CA LEU A 151 -2.45 3.92 -15.70
C LEU A 151 -3.86 4.37 -15.30
N GLU A 152 -4.88 3.56 -15.60
CA GLU A 152 -6.25 3.88 -15.19
C GLU A 152 -6.38 3.88 -13.67
N LEU A 153 -5.84 2.86 -13.00
CA LEU A 153 -5.84 2.74 -11.54
C LEU A 153 -5.19 3.96 -10.87
N ASN A 154 -4.04 4.43 -11.36
CA ASN A 154 -3.37 5.61 -10.82
C ASN A 154 -4.28 6.85 -10.86
N ASN A 155 -5.02 7.08 -11.95
CA ASN A 155 -5.97 8.19 -12.04
C ASN A 155 -7.11 8.10 -11.00
N TYR A 156 -7.57 6.88 -10.69
CA TYR A 156 -8.58 6.67 -9.65
C TYR A 156 -8.00 6.80 -8.24
N LEU A 157 -6.76 6.39 -8.01
CA LEU A 157 -6.07 6.60 -6.74
C LEU A 157 -5.83 8.09 -6.49
N GLU A 158 -5.40 8.87 -7.48
CA GLU A 158 -5.29 10.33 -7.36
C GLU A 158 -6.63 10.99 -7.02
N TRP A 159 -7.74 10.49 -7.59
CA TRP A 159 -9.08 10.97 -7.23
C TRP A 159 -9.41 10.65 -5.76
N LEU A 160 -9.06 9.45 -5.30
CA LEU A 160 -9.28 9.03 -3.92
C LEU A 160 -8.43 9.85 -2.94
N GLU A 161 -7.14 10.06 -3.23
CA GLU A 161 -6.23 10.87 -2.42
C GLU A 161 -6.72 12.32 -2.25
N LYS A 162 -7.31 12.92 -3.29
CA LYS A 162 -7.94 14.25 -3.19
C LYS A 162 -9.07 14.33 -2.15
N ARG A 163 -9.57 13.20 -1.65
CA ARG A 163 -10.56 13.14 -0.55
C ARG A 163 -9.94 13.32 0.83
N GLU A 164 -8.61 13.27 0.97
CA GLU A 164 -7.93 13.60 2.24
C GLU A 164 -8.26 15.02 2.73
N LYS A 165 -8.61 15.94 1.82
CA LYS A 165 -9.05 17.31 2.15
C LYS A 165 -10.27 17.37 3.09
N PHE A 166 -11.06 16.30 3.16
CA PHE A 166 -12.23 16.22 4.04
C PHE A 166 -11.86 15.82 5.47
N GLY A 167 -10.61 15.41 5.71
CA GLY A 167 -10.07 15.15 7.05
C GLY A 167 -10.81 14.05 7.81
N ILE A 168 -10.76 14.15 9.13
CA ILE A 168 -11.47 13.27 10.07
C ILE A 168 -12.87 13.83 10.28
N LYS A 169 -13.89 13.03 9.94
CA LYS A 169 -15.30 13.31 10.23
C LYS A 169 -15.81 12.24 11.18
N LEU A 170 -16.18 12.64 12.39
CA LEU A 170 -16.78 11.72 13.36
C LEU A 170 -18.22 11.40 12.97
N GLY A 171 -18.57 10.11 13.01
CA GLY A 171 -19.91 9.62 12.75
C GLY A 171 -19.94 8.53 11.68
N LEU A 172 -21.03 7.76 11.66
CA LEU A 172 -21.18 6.61 10.75
C LEU A 172 -22.12 6.88 9.58
N GLU A 173 -22.74 8.06 9.51
CA GLU A 173 -23.86 8.31 8.60
C GLU A 173 -23.47 8.23 7.12
N ASN A 174 -22.36 8.87 6.73
CA ASN A 174 -21.83 8.75 5.37
C ASN A 174 -21.48 7.29 5.02
N THR A 175 -20.86 6.56 5.95
CA THR A 175 -20.47 5.16 5.73
C THR A 175 -21.69 4.27 5.56
N LYS A 176 -22.74 4.46 6.37
CA LYS A 176 -24.02 3.74 6.25
C LYS A 176 -24.70 4.03 4.91
N LEU A 177 -24.71 5.29 4.47
CA LEU A 177 -25.27 5.67 3.17
C LEU A 177 -24.52 5.00 2.03
N LEU A 178 -23.18 5.04 2.04
CA LEU A 178 -22.38 4.31 1.06
C LEU A 178 -22.68 2.82 1.09
N LEU A 179 -22.69 2.17 2.25
CA LEU A 179 -22.95 0.73 2.36
C LEU A 179 -24.34 0.33 1.88
N ASN A 180 -25.33 1.21 2.00
CA ASN A 180 -26.67 0.96 1.50
C ASN A 180 -26.70 0.79 -0.03
N GLU A 181 -25.94 1.61 -0.76
CA GLU A 181 -25.80 1.52 -2.22
C GLU A 181 -25.07 0.24 -2.68
N PHE A 182 -24.40 -0.45 -1.75
CA PHE A 182 -23.70 -1.71 -1.98
C PHE A 182 -24.46 -2.93 -1.43
N ASP A 183 -25.74 -2.77 -1.06
CA ASP A 183 -26.57 -3.82 -0.45
C ASP A 183 -25.97 -4.39 0.84
N ASN A 184 -25.43 -3.50 1.67
CA ASN A 184 -24.98 -3.74 3.04
C ASN A 184 -24.07 -4.97 3.23
N PRO A 185 -22.93 -5.06 2.51
CA PRO A 185 -22.08 -6.26 2.50
C PRO A 185 -21.49 -6.57 3.89
N HIS A 186 -21.21 -5.54 4.69
CA HIS A 186 -20.74 -5.64 6.07
C HIS A 186 -21.66 -6.47 6.99
N LYS A 187 -22.96 -6.62 6.68
CA LYS A 187 -23.90 -7.44 7.46
C LYS A 187 -23.86 -8.93 7.07
N LYS A 188 -23.22 -9.26 5.96
CA LYS A 188 -23.19 -10.59 5.35
C LYS A 188 -21.84 -11.30 5.56
N ILE A 189 -20.88 -10.64 6.21
CA ILE A 189 -19.53 -11.15 6.46
C ILE A 189 -19.34 -11.36 7.95
N LYS A 190 -18.68 -12.45 8.33
CA LYS A 190 -18.32 -12.70 9.72
C LYS A 190 -17.02 -11.97 10.05
N CYS A 191 -17.06 -11.01 10.98
CA CYS A 191 -15.94 -10.11 11.24
C CYS A 191 -15.28 -10.36 12.60
N LEU A 192 -13.94 -10.31 12.64
CA LEU A 192 -13.13 -10.12 13.85
C LEU A 192 -12.66 -8.67 13.83
N HIS A 193 -13.04 -7.88 14.84
CA HIS A 193 -12.85 -6.43 14.82
C HIS A 193 -11.79 -6.00 15.81
N VAL A 194 -10.74 -5.30 15.36
CA VAL A 194 -9.55 -5.02 16.17
C VAL A 194 -9.32 -3.53 16.33
N ALA A 195 -9.40 -3.04 17.56
CA ALA A 195 -9.07 -1.67 17.97
C ALA A 195 -7.85 -1.63 18.89
N GLY A 196 -7.31 -0.43 19.12
CA GLY A 196 -6.12 -0.24 19.93
C GLY A 196 -5.31 0.97 19.50
N THR A 197 -4.34 1.38 20.31
CA THR A 197 -3.36 2.41 19.93
C THR A 197 -2.25 1.75 19.11
N ASN A 198 -1.60 0.73 19.67
CA ASN A 198 -0.54 -0.03 19.01
C ASN A 198 -0.79 -1.53 19.01
N GLY A 199 -0.25 -2.24 18.00
CA GLY A 199 -0.39 -3.70 17.88
C GLY A 199 -1.60 -4.18 17.09
N LYS A 200 -2.52 -3.29 16.67
CA LYS A 200 -3.70 -3.62 15.85
C LYS A 200 -3.34 -4.48 14.62
N GLY A 201 -2.53 -3.94 13.70
CA GLY A 201 -2.07 -4.67 12.53
C GLY A 201 -1.38 -6.01 12.84
N SER A 202 -0.59 -6.09 13.92
CA SER A 202 0.05 -7.35 14.34
C SER A 202 -0.96 -8.40 14.80
N VAL A 203 -1.93 -8.02 15.64
CA VAL A 203 -3.02 -8.91 16.07
C VAL A 203 -3.86 -9.34 14.87
N CYS A 204 -4.21 -8.41 13.98
CA CYS A 204 -4.92 -8.74 12.74
C CYS A 204 -4.16 -9.77 11.89
N THR A 205 -2.83 -9.61 11.79
CA THR A 205 -1.95 -10.52 11.04
C THR A 205 -1.91 -11.91 11.67
N TYR A 206 -1.78 -12.01 13.00
CA TYR A 206 -1.82 -13.31 13.70
C TYR A 206 -3.17 -14.02 13.53
N LEU A 207 -4.27 -13.30 13.74
CA LEU A 207 -5.62 -13.84 13.54
C LEU A 207 -5.79 -14.35 12.10
N SER A 208 -5.45 -13.51 11.11
CA SER A 208 -5.56 -13.86 9.70
C SER A 208 -4.69 -15.07 9.33
N SER A 209 -3.45 -15.12 9.83
CA SER A 209 -2.49 -16.18 9.53
C SER A 209 -2.91 -17.54 10.08
N VAL A 210 -3.39 -17.60 11.32
CA VAL A 210 -3.90 -18.86 11.92
C VAL A 210 -5.15 -19.34 11.19
N LEU A 211 -6.10 -18.44 10.91
CA LEU A 211 -7.32 -18.80 10.19
C LEU A 211 -7.04 -19.28 8.76
N LYS A 212 -6.16 -18.59 8.03
CA LYS A 212 -5.68 -19.02 6.70
C LYS A 212 -5.03 -20.40 6.78
N THR A 213 -4.15 -20.61 7.75
CA THR A 213 -3.46 -21.90 7.95
C THR A 213 -4.43 -23.03 8.27
N SER A 214 -5.58 -22.70 8.86
CA SER A 214 -6.66 -23.63 9.18
C SER A 214 -7.58 -23.94 7.98
N GLY A 215 -7.28 -23.39 6.80
CA GLY A 215 -7.99 -23.67 5.56
C GLY A 215 -9.13 -22.69 5.21
N TYR A 216 -9.36 -21.66 6.03
CA TYR A 216 -10.37 -20.64 5.75
C TYR A 216 -9.92 -19.67 4.66
N LYS A 217 -10.88 -19.11 3.92
CA LYS A 217 -10.68 -17.94 3.07
C LYS A 217 -10.86 -16.68 3.93
N VAL A 218 -9.76 -15.97 4.21
CA VAL A 218 -9.73 -14.87 5.17
C VAL A 218 -9.46 -13.56 4.45
N GLY A 219 -10.35 -12.58 4.66
CA GLY A 219 -10.10 -11.18 4.32
C GLY A 219 -9.32 -10.49 5.43
N LEU A 220 -8.31 -9.68 5.09
CA LEU A 220 -7.57 -8.85 6.04
C LEU A 220 -7.59 -7.40 5.56
N PHE A 221 -8.16 -6.51 6.38
CA PHE A 221 -8.19 -5.08 6.15
C PHE A 221 -7.31 -4.35 7.16
N THR A 222 -6.29 -3.64 6.66
CA THR A 222 -5.29 -2.94 7.51
C THR A 222 -5.00 -1.53 7.02
N SER A 223 -4.46 -0.71 7.93
CA SER A 223 -4.07 0.67 7.62
C SER A 223 -2.94 1.19 8.52
N PRO A 224 -2.07 2.09 8.02
CA PRO A 224 -1.88 2.49 6.62
C PRO A 224 -1.21 1.39 5.77
N PHE A 225 -0.92 1.67 4.48
CA PHE A 225 -0.03 0.83 3.66
C PHE A 225 1.42 1.34 3.73
N ILE A 226 2.39 0.50 3.31
CA ILE A 226 3.83 0.80 3.32
C ILE A 226 4.37 1.00 1.90
N GLU A 227 4.24 0.03 1.01
CA GLU A 227 4.82 0.09 -0.35
C GLU A 227 3.76 0.35 -1.42
N THR A 228 2.59 -0.29 -1.29
CA THR A 228 1.49 -0.19 -2.26
C THR A 228 0.13 -0.11 -1.57
N PHE A 229 -0.74 0.75 -2.10
CA PHE A 229 -2.12 0.92 -1.65
C PHE A 229 -2.90 -0.42 -1.55
N ARG A 230 -2.55 -1.40 -2.39
CA ARG A 230 -3.19 -2.72 -2.45
C ARG A 230 -3.02 -3.53 -1.15
N GLU A 231 -2.01 -3.23 -0.33
CA GLU A 231 -1.78 -3.90 0.96
C GLU A 231 -2.95 -3.82 1.93
N ARG A 232 -3.78 -2.79 1.79
CA ARG A 232 -4.94 -2.57 2.65
C ARG A 232 -5.99 -3.67 2.52
N PHE A 233 -6.04 -4.39 1.41
CA PHE A 233 -7.06 -5.39 1.12
C PHE A 233 -6.39 -6.70 0.73
N GLN A 234 -6.37 -7.67 1.63
CA GLN A 234 -5.76 -8.96 1.38
C GLN A 234 -6.77 -10.10 1.49
N ILE A 235 -6.62 -11.10 0.61
CA ILE A 235 -7.29 -12.40 0.72
C ILE A 235 -6.21 -13.44 0.94
N ASN A 236 -6.24 -14.13 2.08
CA ASN A 236 -5.23 -15.13 2.43
C ASN A 236 -3.79 -14.61 2.30
N GLY A 237 -3.54 -13.36 2.69
CA GLY A 237 -2.23 -12.72 2.64
C GLY A 237 -1.80 -12.21 1.26
N GLU A 238 -2.62 -12.39 0.22
CA GLU A 238 -2.37 -11.86 -1.11
C GLU A 238 -3.11 -10.53 -1.30
N ASN A 239 -2.40 -9.49 -1.74
CA ASN A 239 -2.98 -8.18 -2.03
C ASN A 239 -4.01 -8.25 -3.16
N ILE A 240 -5.14 -7.54 -3.03
CA ILE A 240 -6.14 -7.34 -4.09
C ILE A 240 -5.48 -7.06 -5.45
N THR A 241 -5.96 -7.63 -6.56
CA THR A 241 -5.35 -7.40 -7.88
C THR A 241 -5.56 -5.94 -8.34
N SER A 242 -4.68 -5.44 -9.23
CA SER A 242 -4.87 -4.09 -9.80
C SER A 242 -6.21 -3.96 -10.53
N LEU A 243 -6.67 -5.04 -11.18
CA LEU A 243 -7.96 -5.07 -11.88
C LEU A 243 -9.14 -5.04 -10.91
N ASP A 244 -9.13 -5.87 -9.87
CA ASP A 244 -10.21 -5.88 -8.85
C ASP A 244 -10.29 -4.52 -8.15
N LEU A 245 -9.13 -3.95 -7.79
CA LEU A 245 -9.07 -2.63 -7.15
C LEU A 245 -9.62 -1.53 -8.07
N LEU A 246 -9.24 -1.54 -9.35
CA LEU A 246 -9.77 -0.61 -10.35
C LEU A 246 -11.29 -0.73 -10.47
N ASN A 247 -11.82 -1.96 -10.51
CA ASN A 247 -13.26 -2.19 -10.60
C ASN A 247 -14.02 -1.69 -9.36
N LEU A 248 -13.48 -1.91 -8.15
CA LEU A 248 -14.03 -1.35 -6.91
C LEU A 248 -14.02 0.17 -6.93
N LEU A 249 -12.91 0.78 -7.34
CA LEU A 249 -12.76 2.23 -7.43
C LEU A 249 -13.74 2.84 -8.45
N LYS A 250 -13.94 2.18 -9.60
CA LYS A 250 -14.95 2.58 -10.60
C LYS A 250 -16.35 2.59 -9.99
N LYS A 251 -16.73 1.49 -9.35
CA LYS A 251 -18.04 1.33 -8.72
C LYS A 251 -18.27 2.38 -7.64
N ILE A 252 -17.35 2.52 -6.68
CA ILE A 252 -17.53 3.46 -5.57
C ILE A 252 -17.43 4.92 -6.00
N LYS A 253 -16.60 5.25 -6.98
CA LYS A 253 -16.52 6.62 -7.51
C LYS A 253 -17.86 7.07 -8.09
N SER A 254 -18.56 6.21 -8.83
CA SER A 254 -19.89 6.52 -9.36
C SER A 254 -20.87 6.88 -8.23
N VAL A 255 -20.94 6.03 -7.20
CA VAL A 255 -21.81 6.24 -6.04
C VAL A 255 -21.45 7.51 -5.27
N VAL A 256 -20.16 7.76 -5.07
CA VAL A 256 -19.68 8.98 -4.39
C VAL A 256 -20.09 10.23 -5.18
N LEU A 257 -19.93 10.24 -6.50
CA LEU A 257 -20.33 11.39 -7.32
C LEU A 257 -21.84 11.67 -7.20
N ASP A 258 -22.67 10.63 -7.17
CA ASP A 258 -24.11 10.78 -6.97
C ASP A 258 -24.45 11.36 -5.59
N LEU A 259 -23.76 10.92 -4.53
CA LEU A 259 -23.90 11.48 -3.18
C LEU A 259 -23.44 12.94 -3.09
N GLU A 260 -22.40 13.32 -3.84
CA GLU A 260 -21.90 14.69 -3.88
C GLU A 260 -22.94 15.66 -4.49
N THR A 261 -23.78 15.20 -5.44
CA THR A 261 -24.92 16.00 -5.94
C THR A 261 -25.94 16.32 -4.84
N LYS A 262 -25.96 15.53 -3.76
CA LYS A 262 -26.81 15.71 -2.57
C LYS A 262 -26.05 16.38 -1.41
N ASN A 263 -24.90 16.99 -1.69
CA ASN A 263 -24.01 17.63 -0.71
C ASN A 263 -23.47 16.69 0.38
N ILE A 264 -23.32 15.41 0.06
CA ILE A 264 -22.73 14.40 0.94
C ILE A 264 -21.34 14.08 0.40
N HIS A 265 -20.32 14.35 1.21
CA HIS A 265 -18.92 14.18 0.84
C HIS A 265 -18.29 13.10 1.72
N PRO A 266 -18.24 11.83 1.27
CA PRO A 266 -17.54 10.79 2.01
C PRO A 266 -16.04 11.05 2.10
N THR A 267 -15.44 10.73 3.25
CA THR A 267 -14.00 10.86 3.48
C THR A 267 -13.23 9.73 2.82
N TYR A 268 -11.90 9.89 2.71
CA TYR A 268 -11.00 8.85 2.22
C TYR A 268 -11.21 7.51 2.92
N PHE A 269 -11.28 7.49 4.26
CA PHE A 269 -11.37 6.26 5.03
C PHE A 269 -12.75 5.61 4.98
N GLU A 270 -13.82 6.41 4.87
CA GLU A 270 -15.18 5.90 4.66
C GLU A 270 -15.28 5.12 3.34
N ILE A 271 -14.67 5.65 2.26
CA ILE A 271 -14.60 4.99 0.96
C ILE A 271 -13.81 3.68 1.04
N LEU A 272 -12.63 3.69 1.68
CA LEU A 272 -11.82 2.47 1.88
C LEU A 272 -12.60 1.37 2.60
N THR A 273 -13.33 1.75 3.66
CA THR A 273 -14.09 0.82 4.49
C THR A 273 -15.19 0.14 3.67
N VAL A 274 -15.91 0.90 2.84
CA VAL A 274 -16.96 0.31 1.97
C VAL A 274 -16.35 -0.59 0.90
N MET A 275 -15.24 -0.18 0.27
CA MET A 275 -14.50 -1.03 -0.67
C MET A 275 -14.06 -2.36 -0.04
N CYS A 276 -13.59 -2.32 1.20
CA CYS A 276 -13.20 -3.51 1.96
C CYS A 276 -14.36 -4.49 2.08
N PHE A 277 -15.51 -4.04 2.59
CA PHE A 277 -16.66 -4.92 2.78
C PHE A 277 -17.21 -5.45 1.46
N ASP A 278 -17.32 -4.62 0.41
CA ASP A 278 -17.76 -5.07 -0.90
C ASP A 278 -16.81 -6.13 -1.47
N TYR A 279 -15.51 -5.89 -1.40
CA TYR A 279 -14.50 -6.83 -1.89
C TYR A 279 -14.55 -8.17 -1.16
N PHE A 280 -14.56 -8.16 0.18
CA PHE A 280 -14.60 -9.39 0.97
C PHE A 280 -15.89 -10.16 0.78
N TYR A 281 -17.01 -9.47 0.60
CA TYR A 281 -18.29 -10.10 0.27
C TYR A 281 -18.23 -10.77 -1.12
N MET A 282 -17.77 -10.04 -2.14
CA MET A 282 -17.61 -10.58 -3.50
C MET A 282 -16.66 -11.78 -3.55
N GLN A 283 -15.65 -11.78 -2.68
CA GLN A 283 -14.69 -12.88 -2.56
C GLN A 283 -15.23 -14.07 -1.75
N ASN A 284 -16.42 -14.00 -1.16
CA ASN A 284 -16.99 -15.06 -0.32
C ASN A 284 -16.01 -15.50 0.79
N VAL A 285 -15.46 -14.54 1.54
CA VAL A 285 -14.58 -14.87 2.66
C VAL A 285 -15.36 -15.54 3.78
N ASP A 286 -14.76 -16.52 4.44
CA ASP A 286 -15.31 -17.16 5.64
C ASP A 286 -15.27 -16.21 6.84
N PHE A 287 -14.16 -15.48 6.96
CA PHE A 287 -13.90 -14.49 8.00
C PHE A 287 -13.21 -13.26 7.43
N ALA A 288 -13.56 -12.08 7.96
CA ALA A 288 -12.83 -10.85 7.72
C ALA A 288 -12.22 -10.33 9.02
N VAL A 289 -10.91 -10.09 9.02
CA VAL A 289 -10.19 -9.46 10.12
C VAL A 289 -10.04 -7.97 9.79
N ILE A 290 -10.70 -7.13 10.58
CA ILE A 290 -10.88 -5.71 10.29
C ILE A 290 -10.13 -4.89 11.34
N GLU A 291 -9.08 -4.18 10.91
CA GLU A 291 -8.42 -3.16 11.71
C GLU A 291 -9.24 -1.86 11.73
N VAL A 292 -9.46 -1.31 12.92
CA VAL A 292 -9.99 0.04 13.12
C VAL A 292 -8.96 1.08 12.67
N GLY A 293 -9.42 2.09 11.92
CA GLY A 293 -8.56 3.20 11.49
C GLY A 293 -8.21 4.14 12.65
N LEU A 294 -9.22 4.74 13.27
CA LEU A 294 -9.06 5.72 14.34
C LEU A 294 -10.10 5.54 15.45
N GLY A 295 -9.64 5.44 16.69
CA GLY A 295 -10.52 5.32 17.86
C GLY A 295 -11.27 3.99 17.88
N GLY A 296 -12.56 4.02 17.56
CA GLY A 296 -13.44 2.84 17.52
C GLY A 296 -14.91 3.23 17.38
N LEU A 297 -15.44 4.00 18.32
CA LEU A 297 -16.86 4.37 18.41
C LEU A 297 -17.40 5.02 17.13
N TYR A 298 -16.64 5.97 16.60
CA TYR A 298 -16.98 6.71 15.38
C TYR A 298 -16.15 6.30 14.17
N ASP A 299 -15.36 5.23 14.27
CA ASP A 299 -14.59 4.72 13.15
C ASP A 299 -15.51 4.14 12.08
N SER A 300 -15.22 4.38 10.80
CA SER A 300 -16.02 3.87 9.69
C SER A 300 -16.25 2.35 9.74
N THR A 301 -15.29 1.58 10.26
CA THR A 301 -15.42 0.12 10.41
C THR A 301 -16.45 -0.29 11.47
N ASN A 302 -16.83 0.62 12.39
CA ASN A 302 -17.79 0.34 13.46
C ASN A 302 -19.26 0.26 13.03
N VAL A 303 -19.50 0.27 11.72
CA VAL A 303 -20.74 -0.23 11.09
C VAL A 303 -20.95 -1.73 11.31
N ILE A 304 -19.91 -2.48 11.69
CA ILE A 304 -20.03 -3.88 12.11
C ILE A 304 -20.85 -3.92 13.41
N THR A 305 -22.08 -4.44 13.34
CA THR A 305 -22.97 -4.51 14.51
C THR A 305 -22.90 -5.84 15.24
N ASN A 306 -22.42 -6.90 14.59
CA ASN A 306 -22.37 -8.26 15.14
C ASN A 306 -21.03 -8.95 14.78
N PRO A 307 -19.90 -8.48 15.31
CA PRO A 307 -18.62 -9.16 15.13
C PRO A 307 -18.64 -10.51 15.85
N ILE A 308 -17.88 -11.48 15.34
CA ILE A 308 -17.61 -12.73 16.07
C ILE A 308 -16.93 -12.43 17.41
N ALA A 309 -15.99 -11.49 17.38
CA ALA A 309 -15.28 -11.02 18.55
C ALA A 309 -14.67 -9.64 18.29
N SER A 310 -14.52 -8.89 19.37
CA SER A 310 -13.78 -7.64 19.39
C SER A 310 -12.45 -7.83 20.13
N PHE A 311 -11.37 -7.29 19.58
CA PHE A 311 -10.04 -7.32 20.17
C PHE A 311 -9.59 -5.89 20.45
N ILE A 312 -9.13 -5.64 21.67
CA ILE A 312 -8.60 -4.34 22.07
C ILE A 312 -7.16 -4.54 22.51
N THR A 313 -6.23 -4.07 21.68
CA THR A 313 -4.80 -4.12 21.96
C THR A 313 -4.41 -2.99 22.93
N ALA A 314 -3.11 -2.81 23.18
CA ALA A 314 -2.60 -1.74 24.04
C ALA A 314 -3.23 -0.37 23.74
N ILE A 315 -3.67 0.31 24.81
CA ILE A 315 -4.21 1.67 24.79
C ILE A 315 -3.18 2.62 25.39
N ASP A 316 -2.97 3.73 24.69
CA ASP A 316 -2.07 4.82 25.07
C ASP A 316 -2.56 6.12 24.39
N PHE A 317 -1.97 7.25 24.76
CA PHE A 317 -2.23 8.55 24.15
C PHE A 317 -2.00 8.52 22.64
N ASP A 318 -3.05 8.85 21.90
CA ASP A 318 -3.07 8.81 20.44
C ASP A 318 -4.15 9.75 19.93
N HIS A 319 -3.83 10.55 18.91
CA HIS A 319 -4.77 11.50 18.29
C HIS A 319 -5.61 12.29 19.32
N THR A 320 -4.97 12.87 20.33
CA THR A 320 -5.63 13.49 21.50
C THR A 320 -6.60 14.60 21.12
N ASP A 321 -6.36 15.29 20.00
CA ASP A 321 -7.24 16.32 19.44
C ASP A 321 -8.63 15.78 19.04
N PHE A 322 -8.74 14.47 18.78
CA PHE A 322 -9.97 13.81 18.33
C PHE A 322 -10.50 12.79 19.33
N LEU A 323 -9.62 12.05 19.99
CA LEU A 323 -10.00 10.94 20.88
C LEU A 323 -10.11 11.35 22.35
N GLY A 324 -9.61 12.54 22.71
CA GLY A 324 -9.58 13.05 24.06
C GLY A 324 -8.16 13.10 24.65
N ASP A 325 -8.03 13.87 25.71
CA ASP A 325 -6.79 14.21 26.42
C ASP A 325 -6.51 13.31 27.64
N THR A 326 -7.30 12.25 27.85
CA THR A 326 -7.10 11.29 28.93
C THR A 326 -7.19 9.85 28.41
N LEU A 327 -6.54 8.90 29.09
CA LEU A 327 -6.58 7.49 28.71
C LEU A 327 -8.00 6.91 28.79
N GLU A 328 -8.84 7.40 29.71
CA GLU A 328 -10.23 7.00 29.84
C GLU A 328 -11.04 7.40 28.60
N LYS A 329 -10.92 8.64 28.12
CA LYS A 329 -11.62 9.10 26.90
C LYS A 329 -11.19 8.30 25.67
N ILE A 330 -9.89 8.02 25.56
CA ILE A 330 -9.35 7.18 24.49
C ILE A 330 -9.88 5.74 24.61
N ALA A 331 -9.96 5.21 25.83
CA ALA A 331 -10.54 3.90 26.09
C ALA A 331 -12.03 3.84 25.75
N GLU A 332 -12.82 4.87 26.08
CA GLU A 332 -14.24 4.97 25.71
C GLU A 332 -14.44 4.94 24.19
N GLN A 333 -13.59 5.66 23.44
CA GLN A 333 -13.60 5.61 21.98
C GLN A 333 -13.32 4.19 21.48
N LYS A 334 -12.28 3.53 21.97
CA LYS A 334 -11.92 2.16 21.54
C LYS A 334 -12.95 1.13 21.99
N ALA A 335 -13.55 1.30 23.16
CA ALA A 335 -14.63 0.46 23.68
C ALA A 335 -15.89 0.48 22.79
N GLY A 336 -16.03 1.49 21.91
CA GLY A 336 -17.15 1.59 20.97
C GLY A 336 -17.28 0.43 19.98
N ILE A 337 -16.25 -0.40 19.81
CA ILE A 337 -16.32 -1.64 19.02
C ILE A 337 -16.84 -2.84 19.81
N ILE A 338 -17.08 -2.71 21.13
CA ILE A 338 -17.70 -3.75 21.95
C ILE A 338 -19.20 -3.78 21.62
N LYS A 339 -19.67 -4.92 21.13
CA LYS A 339 -21.05 -5.11 20.66
C LYS A 339 -21.81 -6.09 21.52
N GLU A 340 -23.12 -5.93 21.50
CA GLU A 340 -24.03 -6.67 22.37
C GLU A 340 -23.88 -8.19 22.17
N ASN A 341 -23.77 -8.93 23.27
CA ASN A 341 -23.61 -10.39 23.26
C ASN A 341 -22.38 -10.92 22.48
N CYS A 342 -21.42 -10.06 22.13
CA CYS A 342 -20.19 -10.44 21.46
C CYS A 342 -19.03 -10.43 22.46
N PRO A 343 -18.15 -11.46 22.49
CA PRO A 343 -17.02 -11.47 23.41
C PRO A 343 -16.00 -10.38 23.04
N VAL A 344 -15.37 -9.80 24.06
CA VAL A 344 -14.24 -8.88 23.91
C VAL A 344 -12.99 -9.46 24.57
N TYR A 345 -11.87 -9.40 23.86
CA TYR A 345 -10.56 -9.84 24.31
C TYR A 345 -9.63 -8.63 24.39
N CYS A 346 -8.91 -8.46 25.49
CA CYS A 346 -7.99 -7.34 25.65
C CYS A 346 -6.73 -7.71 26.43
N TYR A 347 -5.64 -6.99 26.20
CA TYR A 347 -4.49 -6.94 27.11
C TYR A 347 -4.16 -5.47 27.36
N LEU A 348 -4.02 -5.08 28.62
CA LEU A 348 -4.08 -3.67 29.01
C LEU A 348 -3.07 -3.32 30.09
N ASN A 349 -2.83 -2.02 30.20
CA ASN A 349 -1.65 -1.46 30.86
C ASN A 349 -1.99 -0.69 32.15
N THR A 350 -3.26 -0.30 32.38
CA THR A 350 -3.70 0.44 33.58
C THR A 350 -5.11 0.09 34.01
N ASP A 351 -5.40 0.23 35.32
CA ASP A 351 -6.68 -0.13 35.93
C ASP A 351 -7.85 0.75 35.46
N GLU A 352 -7.60 2.01 35.12
CA GLU A 352 -8.61 2.95 34.64
C GLU A 352 -9.14 2.51 33.27
N VAL A 353 -8.25 2.11 32.37
CA VAL A 353 -8.62 1.60 31.04
C VAL A 353 -9.39 0.29 31.16
N VAL A 354 -8.93 -0.64 32.01
CA VAL A 354 -9.62 -1.92 32.28
C VAL A 354 -11.05 -1.66 32.77
N SER A 355 -11.22 -0.69 33.67
CA SER A 355 -12.53 -0.33 34.22
C SER A 355 -13.50 0.15 33.15
N VAL A 356 -13.06 1.02 32.22
CA VAL A 356 -13.88 1.50 31.11
C VAL A 356 -14.32 0.35 30.20
N LEU A 357 -13.39 -0.53 29.79
CA LEU A 357 -13.72 -1.63 28.89
C LEU A 357 -14.66 -2.64 29.57
N LYS A 358 -14.38 -2.99 30.84
CA LYS A 358 -15.19 -3.93 31.62
C LYS A 358 -16.61 -3.41 31.82
N ASN A 359 -16.77 -2.13 32.19
CA ASN A 359 -18.07 -1.51 32.34
C ASN A 359 -18.84 -1.48 31.02
N THR A 360 -18.15 -1.17 29.91
CA THR A 360 -18.77 -1.21 28.57
C THR A 360 -19.23 -2.62 28.21
N ALA A 361 -18.41 -3.64 28.46
CA ALA A 361 -18.76 -5.04 28.22
C ALA A 361 -19.98 -5.48 29.05
N VAL A 362 -20.02 -5.14 30.34
CA VAL A 362 -21.19 -5.41 31.21
C VAL A 362 -22.45 -4.73 30.65
N ASN A 363 -22.37 -3.46 30.26
CA ASN A 363 -23.50 -2.72 29.68
C ASN A 363 -23.99 -3.30 28.34
N LYS A 364 -23.12 -4.04 27.63
CA LYS A 364 -23.43 -4.71 26.36
C LYS A 364 -23.76 -6.19 26.54
N ASN A 365 -23.83 -6.70 27.77
CA ASN A 365 -23.97 -8.13 28.03
C ASN A 365 -22.90 -8.96 27.26
N SER A 366 -21.69 -8.41 27.16
CA SER A 366 -20.55 -8.99 26.46
C SER A 366 -19.64 -9.69 27.44
N GLU A 367 -19.17 -10.88 27.08
CA GLU A 367 -18.15 -11.58 27.84
C GLU A 367 -16.82 -10.80 27.80
N PHE A 368 -16.32 -10.39 28.97
CA PHE A 368 -15.08 -9.63 29.10
C PHE A 368 -13.91 -10.55 29.44
N ASN A 369 -12.94 -10.65 28.53
CA ASN A 369 -11.75 -11.47 28.68
C ASN A 369 -10.49 -10.60 28.72
N LEU A 370 -9.82 -10.58 29.87
CA LEU A 370 -8.55 -9.88 30.08
C LEU A 370 -7.40 -10.87 30.09
N LEU A 371 -6.40 -10.63 29.24
CA LEU A 371 -5.18 -11.42 29.19
C LEU A 371 -4.39 -11.23 30.49
N SER A 372 -4.07 -12.34 31.15
CA SER A 372 -3.20 -12.37 32.34
C SER A 372 -1.74 -12.58 31.94
N ASP A 373 -0.82 -11.89 32.61
CA ASP A 373 0.62 -12.12 32.42
C ASP A 373 1.05 -13.51 32.92
N GLU A 374 0.31 -14.12 33.84
CA GLU A 374 0.65 -15.42 34.43
C GLU A 374 0.64 -16.58 33.42
N VAL A 375 -0.10 -16.42 32.32
CA VAL A 375 -0.13 -17.45 31.26
C VAL A 375 1.03 -17.30 30.27
N ILE A 376 1.82 -16.21 30.36
CA ILE A 376 2.90 -15.91 29.41
C ILE A 376 4.25 -16.18 30.07
N ASN A 377 5.04 -17.09 29.48
CA ASN A 377 6.41 -17.33 29.90
C ASN A 377 7.37 -17.13 28.72
N ILE A 378 8.06 -15.99 28.69
CA ILE A 378 9.01 -15.66 27.63
C ILE A 378 10.29 -16.48 27.80
N LYS A 379 10.63 -17.31 26.81
CA LYS A 379 11.82 -18.16 26.80
C LYS A 379 13.01 -17.50 26.11
N SER A 380 12.75 -16.77 25.02
CA SER A 380 13.80 -16.05 24.27
C SER A 380 13.23 -14.85 23.50
N LEU A 381 14.00 -13.75 23.47
CA LEU A 381 13.71 -12.52 22.72
C LEU A 381 14.77 -12.20 21.65
N LYS A 382 15.64 -13.18 21.34
CA LYS A 382 16.73 -12.99 20.39
C LYS A 382 16.17 -12.91 18.97
N LEU A 383 16.88 -12.18 18.10
CA LEU A 383 16.45 -11.92 16.72
C LEU A 383 16.19 -13.19 15.89
N ASP A 384 16.97 -14.25 16.10
CA ASP A 384 16.80 -15.56 15.44
C ASP A 384 16.05 -16.58 16.30
N ASP A 385 15.56 -16.17 17.48
CA ASP A 385 14.93 -17.06 18.45
C ASP A 385 13.93 -16.27 19.32
N MET A 386 12.70 -16.16 18.82
CA MET A 386 11.56 -15.59 19.53
C MET A 386 10.64 -16.72 19.98
N ARG A 387 10.74 -17.10 21.26
CA ARG A 387 9.96 -18.21 21.84
C ARG A 387 9.32 -17.85 23.16
N PHE A 388 8.09 -18.31 23.36
CA PHE A 388 7.38 -18.18 24.62
C PHE A 388 6.39 -19.33 24.83
N ASP A 389 5.91 -19.49 26.06
CA ASP A 389 4.77 -20.37 26.37
C ASP A 389 3.52 -19.53 26.59
N TYR A 390 2.37 -20.09 26.20
CA TYR A 390 1.03 -19.59 26.52
C TYR A 390 0.23 -20.68 27.24
N GLY A 391 0.15 -20.62 28.57
CA GLY A 391 -0.51 -21.65 29.40
C GLY A 391 0.07 -23.04 29.12
N ASN A 392 -0.74 -23.91 28.53
CA ASN A 392 -0.36 -25.28 28.16
C ASN A 392 0.34 -25.39 26.80
N PHE A 393 0.34 -24.34 25.99
CA PHE A 393 1.04 -24.29 24.72
C PHE A 393 2.49 -23.89 24.98
N LYS A 394 3.44 -24.74 24.61
CA LYS A 394 4.87 -24.60 24.92
C LYS A 394 5.67 -24.33 23.66
N ASP A 395 6.71 -23.51 23.79
CA ASP A 395 7.67 -23.26 22.71
C ASP A 395 7.01 -22.69 21.44
N ILE A 396 6.08 -21.75 21.62
CA ILE A 396 5.49 -21.00 20.51
C ILE A 396 6.56 -20.12 19.90
N GLU A 397 6.84 -20.34 18.62
CA GLU A 397 7.78 -19.55 17.81
C GLU A 397 7.05 -18.43 17.05
N LEU A 398 7.63 -17.23 17.06
CA LEU A 398 7.15 -16.08 16.30
C LEU A 398 8.22 -15.63 15.30
N SER A 399 7.81 -15.27 14.08
CA SER A 399 8.73 -14.61 13.13
C SER A 399 8.71 -13.09 13.24
N MET A 400 7.65 -12.48 13.78
CA MET A 400 7.63 -11.06 14.11
C MET A 400 8.39 -10.84 15.42
N TRP A 401 9.40 -9.97 15.36
CA TRP A 401 10.36 -9.77 16.45
C TRP A 401 9.90 -8.68 17.44
N GLY A 402 10.36 -8.79 18.69
CA GLY A 402 10.12 -7.83 19.77
C GLY A 402 9.15 -8.33 20.84
N LYS A 403 9.41 -7.97 22.12
CA LYS A 403 8.60 -8.37 23.28
C LYS A 403 7.10 -8.07 23.11
N HIS A 404 6.77 -6.93 22.54
CA HIS A 404 5.38 -6.54 22.28
C HIS A 404 4.64 -7.51 21.34
N GLN A 405 5.35 -8.23 20.47
CA GLN A 405 4.76 -9.25 19.60
C GLN A 405 4.31 -10.49 20.37
N VAL A 406 4.94 -10.81 21.50
CA VAL A 406 4.48 -11.89 22.40
C VAL A 406 3.09 -11.56 22.95
N TYR A 407 2.85 -10.32 23.38
CA TYR A 407 1.54 -9.88 23.87
C TYR A 407 0.49 -9.82 22.77
N ASN A 408 0.85 -9.31 21.59
CA ASN A 408 -0.04 -9.33 20.42
C ASN A 408 -0.43 -10.77 20.02
N ALA A 409 0.54 -11.68 19.99
CA ALA A 409 0.30 -13.10 19.74
C ALA A 409 -0.59 -13.72 20.82
N SER A 410 -0.31 -13.44 22.10
CA SER A 410 -1.07 -13.95 23.24
C SER A 410 -2.52 -13.49 23.23
N LEU A 411 -2.78 -12.24 22.83
CA LEU A 411 -4.15 -11.73 22.64
C LEU A 411 -4.87 -12.47 21.50
N ALA A 412 -4.20 -12.69 20.37
CA ALA A 412 -4.76 -13.47 19.28
C ALA A 412 -5.04 -14.91 19.69
N ILE A 413 -4.11 -15.57 20.40
CA ILE A 413 -4.27 -16.92 20.95
C ILE A 413 -5.49 -16.98 21.89
N MET A 414 -5.61 -16.04 22.84
CA MET A 414 -6.71 -15.99 23.79
C MET A 414 -8.08 -15.98 23.08
N GLY A 415 -8.23 -15.10 22.08
CA GLY A 415 -9.48 -15.01 21.32
C GLY A 415 -9.73 -16.24 20.46
N LEU A 416 -8.71 -16.75 19.75
CA LEU A 416 -8.83 -17.93 18.90
C LEU A 416 -9.21 -19.18 19.71
N LEU A 417 -8.54 -19.45 20.83
CA LEU A 417 -8.85 -20.59 21.70
C LEU A 417 -10.26 -20.49 22.26
N SER A 418 -10.65 -19.32 22.77
CA SER A 418 -12.01 -19.11 23.29
C SER A 418 -13.09 -19.31 22.20
N LEU A 419 -12.85 -18.83 20.98
CA LEU A 419 -13.75 -19.04 19.85
C LEU A 419 -13.79 -20.50 19.37
N ARG A 420 -12.67 -21.22 19.50
CA ARG A 420 -12.60 -22.67 19.24
C ARG A 420 -13.38 -23.48 20.25
N ASP A 421 -13.22 -23.18 21.53
CA ASP A 421 -13.91 -23.88 22.61
C ASP A 421 -15.44 -23.66 22.56
N LYS A 422 -15.87 -22.50 22.03
CA LYS A 422 -17.28 -22.18 21.73
C LYS A 422 -17.81 -22.80 20.42
N GLY A 423 -16.97 -23.49 19.65
CA GLY A 423 -17.34 -24.09 18.37
C GLY A 423 -17.59 -23.08 17.24
N VAL A 424 -17.15 -21.83 17.38
CA VAL A 424 -17.35 -20.76 16.39
C VAL A 424 -16.32 -20.86 15.25
N ILE A 425 -15.09 -21.25 15.60
CA ILE A 425 -13.95 -21.39 14.67
C ILE A 425 -13.29 -22.74 14.93
N ASN A 426 -12.89 -23.48 13.89
CA ASN A 426 -12.19 -24.75 14.05
C ASN A 426 -10.74 -24.66 13.57
N PHE A 427 -9.80 -25.09 14.40
CA PHE A 427 -8.38 -25.21 14.02
C PHE A 427 -7.65 -26.20 14.93
N THR A 428 -6.58 -26.80 14.42
CA THR A 428 -5.70 -27.70 15.17
C THR A 428 -4.62 -26.91 15.91
N ASP A 429 -4.03 -27.48 16.96
CA ASP A 429 -2.88 -26.87 17.63
C ASP A 429 -1.73 -26.66 16.63
N GLU A 430 -1.49 -27.61 15.71
CA GLU A 430 -0.49 -27.45 14.65
C GLU A 430 -0.75 -26.20 13.78
N ALA A 431 -2.01 -25.95 13.40
CA ALA A 431 -2.38 -24.76 12.65
C ALA A 431 -2.14 -23.47 13.45
N LEU A 432 -2.33 -23.51 14.78
CA LEU A 432 -1.99 -22.39 15.67
C LEU A 432 -0.49 -22.11 15.64
N TYR A 433 0.37 -23.09 15.92
CA TYR A 433 1.84 -22.91 15.90
C TYR A 433 2.33 -22.42 14.54
N LYS A 434 1.91 -23.07 13.45
CA LYS A 434 2.32 -22.72 12.10
C LYS A 434 1.81 -21.34 11.68
N GLY A 435 0.56 -21.00 12.02
CA GLY A 435 -0.03 -19.70 11.72
C GLY A 435 0.69 -18.57 12.43
N LEU A 436 1.01 -18.73 13.72
CA LEU A 436 1.77 -17.74 14.50
C LEU A 436 3.18 -17.54 13.95
N ASN A 437 3.90 -18.63 13.66
CA ASN A 437 5.27 -18.54 13.13
C ASN A 437 5.30 -17.92 11.72
N SER A 438 4.33 -18.21 10.86
CA SER A 438 4.29 -17.69 9.49
C SER A 438 3.77 -16.25 9.35
N ALA A 439 3.17 -15.69 10.40
CA ALA A 439 2.67 -14.32 10.40
C ALA A 439 3.80 -13.31 10.21
N LYS A 440 3.66 -12.42 9.21
CA LYS A 440 4.66 -11.40 8.89
C LYS A 440 3.98 -10.08 8.61
N ILE A 441 4.58 -9.00 9.09
CA ILE A 441 4.20 -7.64 8.74
C ILE A 441 5.44 -6.91 8.23
N ILE A 442 5.28 -6.15 7.16
CA ILE A 442 6.39 -5.41 6.57
C ILE A 442 6.66 -4.14 7.38
N ALA A 443 7.92 -3.72 7.43
CA ALA A 443 8.38 -2.51 8.12
C ALA A 443 8.01 -2.42 9.63
N ARG A 444 7.85 -3.54 10.34
CA ARG A 444 7.84 -3.59 11.81
C ARG A 444 8.95 -4.52 12.27
N LEU A 445 10.08 -3.94 12.66
CA LEU A 445 11.30 -4.66 13.00
C LEU A 445 11.65 -5.74 11.95
N GLU A 446 11.42 -5.43 10.67
CA GLU A 446 11.61 -6.38 9.56
C GLU A 446 13.10 -6.46 9.23
N ARG A 447 13.68 -7.65 9.37
CA ARG A 447 15.07 -7.91 8.98
C ARG A 447 15.15 -8.18 7.47
N LEU A 448 15.90 -7.36 6.75
CA LEU A 448 16.14 -7.47 5.30
C LEU A 448 17.47 -8.16 4.97
N SER A 449 18.48 -8.07 5.84
CA SER A 449 19.77 -8.77 5.69
C SER A 449 20.26 -9.33 7.02
N LYS A 450 21.08 -10.39 6.97
CA LYS A 450 21.70 -11.02 8.14
C LYS A 450 23.13 -10.54 8.41
N LYS A 451 23.87 -10.16 7.37
CA LYS A 451 25.29 -9.77 7.45
C LYS A 451 25.60 -8.62 6.48
N PRO A 452 25.77 -7.37 6.96
CA PRO A 452 25.39 -6.92 8.30
C PRO A 452 23.90 -7.16 8.57
N THR A 453 23.51 -7.23 9.85
CA THR A 453 22.09 -7.30 10.18
C THR A 453 21.43 -5.97 9.78
N PHE A 454 20.48 -6.00 8.85
CA PHE A 454 19.77 -4.80 8.38
C PHE A 454 18.29 -4.90 8.76
N ILE A 455 17.81 -3.98 9.58
CA ILE A 455 16.43 -3.95 10.09
C ILE A 455 15.77 -2.64 9.70
N ILE A 456 14.49 -2.71 9.32
CA ILE A 456 13.64 -1.55 9.11
C ILE A 456 12.48 -1.53 10.12
N ASP A 457 12.13 -0.34 10.60
CA ASP A 457 10.95 -0.16 11.46
C ASP A 457 10.27 1.19 11.21
N GLY A 458 8.96 1.14 10.95
CA GLY A 458 8.13 2.29 10.65
C GLY A 458 7.62 3.07 11.85
N ALA A 459 8.19 2.88 13.04
CA ALA A 459 7.91 3.69 14.23
C ALA A 459 8.10 5.18 13.92
N HIS A 460 7.05 5.95 14.18
CA HIS A 460 6.97 7.39 13.91
C HIS A 460 6.17 8.13 15.00
N ASN A 461 5.90 7.43 16.11
CA ASN A 461 5.31 7.96 17.33
C ASN A 461 6.12 7.46 18.53
N MET A 462 5.97 8.12 19.67
CA MET A 462 6.80 7.85 20.85
C MET A 462 6.68 6.41 21.34
N GLN A 463 5.49 5.81 21.28
CA GLN A 463 5.28 4.43 21.74
C GLN A 463 5.97 3.42 20.82
N GLY A 464 5.84 3.56 19.50
CA GLY A 464 6.53 2.72 18.53
C GLY A 464 8.04 2.84 18.66
N VAL A 465 8.56 4.05 18.88
CA VAL A 465 10.00 4.27 19.07
C VAL A 465 10.49 3.65 20.37
N ARG A 466 9.73 3.70 21.47
CA ARG A 466 10.06 2.96 22.70
C ARG A 466 10.10 1.45 22.46
N ALA A 467 9.12 0.90 21.74
CA ALA A 467 9.11 -0.51 21.39
C ALA A 467 10.32 -0.92 20.52
N LEU A 468 10.73 -0.05 19.59
CA LEU A 468 11.96 -0.22 18.81
C LEU A 468 13.21 -0.16 19.70
N VAL A 469 13.33 0.83 20.58
CA VAL A 469 14.44 0.96 21.54
C VAL A 469 14.57 -0.28 22.43
N ASP A 470 13.45 -0.78 22.96
CA ASP A 470 13.47 -1.97 23.79
C ASP A 470 13.85 -3.22 22.99
N ALA A 471 13.44 -3.32 21.73
CA ALA A 471 13.91 -4.39 20.85
C ALA A 471 15.42 -4.28 20.59
N ILE A 472 15.94 -3.09 20.31
CA ILE A 472 17.38 -2.86 20.06
C ILE A 472 18.25 -3.38 21.21
N LYS A 473 17.81 -3.20 22.46
CA LYS A 473 18.54 -3.67 23.65
C LYS A 473 18.67 -5.20 23.73
N GLU A 474 17.81 -5.94 23.04
CA GLU A 474 17.84 -7.40 22.98
C GLU A 474 18.75 -7.93 21.85
N ILE A 475 19.26 -7.05 20.96
CA ILE A 475 20.20 -7.44 19.91
C ILE A 475 21.63 -7.34 20.45
N SER A 476 22.43 -8.38 20.21
CA SER A 476 23.89 -8.32 20.38
C SER A 476 24.53 -7.79 19.09
N TYR A 477 25.32 -6.73 19.20
CA TYR A 477 26.03 -6.11 18.07
C TYR A 477 27.33 -5.46 18.53
N ASN A 478 28.27 -5.27 17.58
CA ASN A 478 29.49 -4.50 17.82
C ASN A 478 29.25 -2.99 17.65
N LYS A 479 28.59 -2.61 16.56
CA LYS A 479 28.26 -1.23 16.22
C LYS A 479 26.79 -1.12 15.79
N LEU A 480 26.11 -0.07 16.24
CA LEU A 480 24.77 0.31 15.77
C LEU A 480 24.87 1.51 14.82
N ILE A 481 24.42 1.30 13.58
CA ILE A 481 24.33 2.35 12.55
C ILE A 481 22.85 2.66 12.31
N LEU A 482 22.45 3.91 12.54
CA LEU A 482 21.06 4.36 12.43
C LEU A 482 20.85 5.23 11.19
N GLY A 483 19.99 4.80 10.28
CA GLY A 483 19.40 5.64 9.24
C GLY A 483 18.07 6.23 9.69
N VAL A 484 17.93 7.55 9.67
CA VAL A 484 16.72 8.22 10.18
C VAL A 484 16.25 9.36 9.27
N GLY A 485 14.94 9.38 9.03
CA GLY A 485 14.23 10.47 8.37
C GLY A 485 12.83 10.60 8.95
N ILE A 486 12.44 11.82 9.34
CA ILE A 486 11.22 12.09 10.11
C ILE A 486 10.42 13.21 9.44
N LEU A 487 9.10 13.17 9.56
CA LEU A 487 8.21 14.23 9.07
C LEU A 487 8.09 15.38 10.10
N LYS A 488 7.92 16.61 9.61
CA LYS A 488 7.85 17.84 10.43
C LYS A 488 6.67 17.88 11.40
N ASP A 489 5.57 17.20 11.07
CA ASP A 489 4.33 17.15 11.85
C ASP A 489 4.39 16.15 13.01
N LYS A 490 5.49 15.41 13.15
CA LYS A 490 5.72 14.47 14.26
C LYS A 490 6.52 15.13 15.37
N ASP A 491 6.44 14.54 16.57
CA ASP A 491 7.36 14.85 17.66
C ASP A 491 8.76 14.30 17.37
N TYR A 492 9.41 14.86 16.35
CA TYR A 492 10.72 14.42 15.90
C TYR A 492 11.76 14.61 17.00
N LYS A 493 11.58 15.60 17.89
CA LYS A 493 12.48 15.86 19.02
C LYS A 493 12.43 14.72 20.03
N GLY A 494 11.23 14.35 20.50
CA GLY A 494 11.07 13.20 21.38
C GLY A 494 11.58 11.91 20.74
N ILE A 495 11.36 11.73 19.43
CA ILE A 495 11.86 10.55 18.70
C ILE A 495 13.39 10.50 18.71
N ILE A 496 14.09 11.58 18.32
CA ILE A 496 15.56 11.57 18.26
C ILE A 496 16.18 11.47 19.66
N GLU A 497 15.56 12.06 20.68
CA GLU A 497 15.99 11.96 22.08
C GLU A 497 15.99 10.52 22.59
N LEU A 498 15.06 9.68 22.12
CA LEU A 498 14.98 8.28 22.51
C LEU A 498 15.98 7.38 21.76
N ILE A 499 16.11 7.56 20.44
CA ILE A 499 16.81 6.56 19.60
C ILE A 499 18.25 6.93 19.25
N CYS A 500 18.55 8.21 19.03
CA CYS A 500 19.88 8.63 18.55
C CYS A 500 21.01 8.39 19.58
N PRO A 501 20.79 8.46 20.90
CA PRO A 501 21.83 8.14 21.87
C PRO A 501 22.31 6.69 21.85
N LEU A 502 21.55 5.76 21.24
CA LEU A 502 21.91 4.35 21.17
C LEU A 502 22.90 4.04 20.03
N ALA A 503 22.96 4.90 19.01
CA ALA A 503 23.69 4.64 17.78
C ALA A 503 25.14 5.14 17.85
N ASP A 504 26.07 4.37 17.29
CA ASP A 504 27.47 4.76 17.13
C ASP A 504 27.66 5.71 15.94
N GLU A 505 26.86 5.52 14.88
CA GLU A 505 26.82 6.36 13.68
C GLU A 505 25.38 6.62 13.27
N ILE A 506 25.11 7.83 12.79
CA ILE A 506 23.78 8.24 12.35
C ILE A 506 23.83 8.87 10.96
N ILE A 507 22.97 8.38 10.06
CA ILE A 507 22.72 8.97 8.76
C ILE A 507 21.34 9.63 8.80
N ALA A 508 21.33 10.97 8.82
CA ALA A 508 20.11 11.75 8.69
C ALA A 508 19.79 11.96 7.22
N THR A 509 18.60 11.53 6.79
CA THR A 509 18.11 11.69 5.42
C THR A 509 16.78 12.44 5.37
N GLU A 510 16.33 12.75 4.16
CA GLU A 510 15.02 13.33 3.89
C GLU A 510 14.25 12.50 2.86
N LEU A 511 12.93 12.66 2.87
CA LEU A 511 12.03 12.14 1.84
C LEU A 511 11.75 13.25 0.82
N ASP A 512 11.53 12.89 -0.44
CA ASP A 512 11.09 13.84 -1.47
C ASP A 512 9.60 14.17 -1.30
N MET A 513 9.29 14.94 -0.26
CA MET A 513 7.93 15.44 0.00
C MET A 513 7.92 16.73 0.84
N PRO A 514 6.91 17.61 0.67
CA PRO A 514 6.87 18.91 1.35
C PRO A 514 6.91 18.84 2.89
N ARG A 515 6.39 17.76 3.47
CA ARG A 515 6.29 17.54 4.92
C ARG A 515 7.55 16.92 5.54
N ALA A 516 8.52 16.47 4.74
CA ALA A 516 9.74 15.89 5.27
C ALA A 516 10.58 16.94 5.99
N LEU A 517 11.18 16.56 7.12
CA LEU A 517 12.21 17.38 7.77
C LEU A 517 13.48 17.31 6.92
N ASN A 518 14.13 18.47 6.72
CA ASN A 518 15.35 18.51 5.92
C ASN A 518 16.48 17.75 6.63
N SER A 519 17.24 16.94 5.90
CA SER A 519 18.34 16.11 6.39
C SER A 519 19.38 16.92 7.19
N LYS A 520 19.72 18.15 6.75
CA LYS A 520 20.67 19.02 7.46
C LYS A 520 20.06 19.62 8.73
N GLU A 521 18.77 19.93 8.71
CA GLU A 521 18.05 20.41 9.89
C GLU A 521 17.96 19.31 10.95
N LEU A 522 17.56 18.09 10.54
CA LEU A 522 17.53 16.91 11.40
C LEU A 522 18.92 16.61 11.99
N ALA A 523 19.97 16.63 11.17
CA ALA A 523 21.35 16.43 11.64
C ALA A 523 21.79 17.47 12.68
N ARG A 524 21.40 18.75 12.53
CA ARG A 524 21.71 19.80 13.52
C ARG A 524 21.07 19.52 14.87
N GLU A 525 19.82 19.05 14.89
CA GLU A 525 19.14 18.69 16.13
C GLU A 525 19.77 17.43 16.75
N ILE A 526 20.09 16.42 15.94
CA ILE A 526 20.78 15.20 16.39
C ILE A 526 22.17 15.53 16.96
N THR A 527 22.91 16.47 16.37
CA THR A 527 24.26 16.85 16.83
C THR A 527 24.29 17.31 18.30
N LYS A 528 23.16 17.82 18.82
CA LYS A 528 23.02 18.22 20.23
C LYS A 528 23.03 17.02 21.18
N LEU A 529 22.67 15.83 20.68
CA LEU A 529 22.53 14.58 21.43
C LEU A 529 23.68 13.61 21.11
N ASN A 530 24.06 13.51 19.84
CA ASN A 530 25.09 12.62 19.33
C ASN A 530 25.88 13.30 18.21
N LYS A 531 27.21 13.42 18.38
CA LYS A 531 28.08 14.12 17.42
C LYS A 531 28.38 13.32 16.15
N ASN A 532 28.15 12.01 16.16
CA ASN A 532 28.43 11.11 15.04
C ASN A 532 27.25 11.05 14.07
N VAL A 533 26.93 12.20 13.44
CA VAL A 533 25.82 12.31 12.48
C VAL A 533 26.26 12.93 11.17
N VAL A 534 25.82 12.35 10.06
CA VAL A 534 26.03 12.87 8.71
C VAL A 534 24.68 13.08 8.02
N ALA A 535 24.51 14.23 7.36
CA ALA A 535 23.33 14.51 6.54
C ALA A 535 23.58 14.09 5.09
N ILE A 536 22.72 13.22 4.55
CA ILE A 536 22.72 12.81 3.14
C ILE A 536 21.28 12.92 2.63
N SER A 537 21.03 13.78 1.66
CA SER A 537 19.67 14.02 1.15
C SER A 537 19.17 12.93 0.20
N ASP A 538 20.09 12.29 -0.54
CA ASP A 538 19.79 11.22 -1.47
C ASP A 538 19.63 9.90 -0.72
N LEU A 539 18.43 9.33 -0.75
CA LEU A 539 18.08 8.15 0.02
C LEU A 539 18.95 6.93 -0.33
N HIS A 540 19.22 6.70 -1.61
CA HIS A 540 20.02 5.54 -2.04
C HIS A 540 21.46 5.68 -1.54
N LYS A 541 22.08 6.85 -1.72
CA LYS A 541 23.41 7.14 -1.17
C LYS A 541 23.44 7.07 0.35
N ALA A 542 22.37 7.46 1.03
CA ALA A 542 22.27 7.37 2.47
C ALA A 542 22.24 5.90 2.93
N VAL A 543 21.49 5.04 2.25
CA VAL A 543 21.45 3.58 2.48
C VAL A 543 22.82 2.95 2.18
N ASP A 544 23.41 3.24 1.02
CA ASP A 544 24.74 2.76 0.63
C ASP A 544 25.78 3.12 1.69
N LYS A 545 25.72 4.36 2.20
CA LYS A 545 26.62 4.81 3.25
C LYS A 545 26.50 3.99 4.53
N THR A 546 25.30 3.49 4.87
CA THR A 546 25.13 2.62 6.04
C THR A 546 25.78 1.25 5.84
N PHE A 547 25.74 0.69 4.61
CA PHE A 547 26.46 -0.53 4.27
C PHE A 547 27.98 -0.32 4.28
N ASP A 548 28.47 0.78 3.71
CA ASP A 548 29.91 1.12 3.70
C ASP A 548 30.52 1.24 5.12
N LEU A 549 29.71 1.64 6.09
CA LEU A 549 30.12 1.81 7.48
C LEU A 549 30.08 0.51 8.30
N ALA A 550 29.37 -0.51 7.81
CA ALA A 550 29.07 -1.73 8.55
C ALA A 550 30.01 -2.88 8.21
N THR A 551 30.31 -3.70 9.22
CA THR A 551 30.94 -5.01 9.11
C THR A 551 29.92 -6.12 9.39
N GLU A 552 30.28 -7.40 9.22
CA GLU A 552 29.32 -8.52 9.34
C GLU A 552 28.63 -8.62 10.71
N ASP A 553 29.27 -8.17 11.78
CA ASP A 553 28.80 -8.24 13.17
C ASP A 553 28.11 -6.95 13.66
N ASP A 554 27.90 -6.00 12.74
CA ASP A 554 27.22 -4.74 13.01
C ASP A 554 25.73 -4.82 12.68
N VAL A 555 24.97 -3.90 13.25
CA VAL A 555 23.53 -3.75 13.03
C VAL A 555 23.26 -2.40 12.38
N ILE A 556 22.52 -2.43 11.28
CA ILE A 556 21.95 -1.26 10.61
C ILE A 556 20.45 -1.22 10.90
N ILE A 557 19.96 -0.09 11.38
CA ILE A 557 18.52 0.14 11.60
C ILE A 557 18.07 1.36 10.84
N TRP A 558 16.97 1.23 10.11
CA TRP A 558 16.33 2.34 9.40
C TRP A 558 14.92 2.59 9.92
N GLY A 559 14.60 3.84 10.25
CA GLY A 559 13.27 4.20 10.75
C GLY A 559 12.98 5.70 10.80
N GLY A 560 11.86 6.07 11.44
CA GLY A 560 11.42 7.45 11.62
C GLY A 560 10.16 7.84 10.83
N SER A 561 9.83 7.09 9.77
CA SER A 561 8.50 7.14 9.14
C SER A 561 8.20 5.88 8.34
N LEU A 562 6.92 5.55 8.18
CA LEU A 562 6.48 4.43 7.34
C LEU A 562 6.81 4.66 5.85
N TYR A 563 6.77 5.92 5.38
CA TYR A 563 7.12 6.27 4.00
C TYR A 563 8.60 6.01 3.71
N LEU A 564 9.48 6.42 4.63
CA LEU A 564 10.92 6.18 4.53
C LEU A 564 11.22 4.69 4.49
N THR A 565 10.65 3.92 5.41
CA THR A 565 10.92 2.48 5.46
C THR A 565 10.42 1.75 4.22
N GLY A 566 9.31 2.17 3.61
CA GLY A 566 8.85 1.63 2.33
C GLY A 566 9.87 1.83 1.20
N GLU A 567 10.43 3.04 1.04
CA GLU A 567 11.43 3.31 0.00
C GLU A 567 12.77 2.64 0.27
N VAL A 568 13.22 2.63 1.54
CA VAL A 568 14.43 1.87 1.95
C VAL A 568 14.26 0.39 1.66
N ARG A 569 13.10 -0.19 1.98
CA ARG A 569 12.82 -1.60 1.73
C ARG A 569 12.90 -1.97 0.25
N LYS A 570 12.29 -1.16 -0.61
CA LYS A 570 12.34 -1.35 -2.07
C LYS A 570 13.78 -1.32 -2.58
N TYR A 571 14.56 -0.34 -2.13
CA TYR A 571 15.94 -0.18 -2.56
C TYR A 571 16.83 -1.33 -2.08
N VAL A 572 16.80 -1.66 -0.78
CA VAL A 572 17.62 -2.74 -0.20
C VAL A 572 17.31 -4.11 -0.82
N LYS A 573 16.06 -4.37 -1.19
CA LYS A 573 15.68 -5.61 -1.90
C LYS A 573 16.12 -5.67 -3.37
N SER A 574 16.53 -4.53 -3.93
CA SER A 574 17.03 -4.42 -5.31
C SER A 574 18.55 -4.51 -5.40
N LEU A 575 19.26 -4.38 -4.27
CA LEU A 575 20.69 -4.68 -4.11
C LEU A 575 20.90 -6.20 -4.13
#